data_AF-A0A2V7H6N6-F1
#
_entry.id   AF-A0A2V7H6N6-F1
#
_cell.length_a   1.000
_cell.length_b   1.000
_cell.length_c   1.000
_cell.angle_alpha   90.00
_cell.angle_beta   90.00
_cell.angle_gamma   90.00
#
_symmetry.space_group_name_H-M   'P 1'
#
loop_
_entity.id
_entity.type
_entity.pdbx_description
1 polymer ?
#
loop_
_entity_poly.entity_id
_entity_poly.type
_entity_poly.pdbx_seq_one_letter_code
_entity_poly.pdbx_strand_id
1 'polypeptide(L)'
;AGQLTKAGIKTTVKTYEFVNYLNNLTYKHKGGPVWLIGWGTPTIDAETVYGPLFRTGSNLGTYSNPDLDGLVDAAQKEMDEKKRLALYHQINKLWIEDAAAAPLYQQLDLYGASKRISWKARSDERIKATEMTIK
;
A
#
# COMPACT_ATOMS: atom_id res chain seq x y z
N ALA A 1 -10.47 6.08 -14.98
CA ALA A 1 -11.69 6.48 -15.72
C ALA A 1 -11.64 6.05 -17.20
N GLY A 2 -10.67 6.52 -18.00
CA GLY A 2 -10.66 6.27 -19.46
C GLY A 2 -10.73 4.80 -19.88
N GLN A 3 -9.92 3.90 -19.28
CA GLN A 3 -9.96 2.47 -19.60
C GLN A 3 -11.28 1.80 -19.18
N LEU A 4 -11.83 2.14 -18.02
CA LEU A 4 -13.12 1.64 -17.55
C LEU A 4 -14.26 2.06 -18.48
N THR A 5 -14.25 3.30 -18.96
CA THR A 5 -15.25 3.80 -19.91
C THR A 5 -15.15 3.12 -21.28
N LYS A 6 -13.95 2.79 -21.76
CA LYS A 6 -13.77 1.96 -22.97
C LYS A 6 -14.37 0.56 -22.80
N ALA A 7 -14.37 0.02 -21.58
CA ALA A 7 -15.02 -1.24 -21.23
C ALA A 7 -16.53 -1.10 -20.95
N GLY A 8 -17.14 0.06 -21.21
CA GLY A 8 -18.57 0.30 -21.01
C GLY A 8 -18.96 0.70 -19.58
N ILE A 9 -17.99 0.86 -18.66
CA ILE A 9 -18.25 1.25 -17.28
C ILE A 9 -18.26 2.79 -17.17
N LYS A 10 -19.43 3.35 -16.87
CA LYS A 10 -19.57 4.79 -16.60
C LYS A 10 -18.94 5.12 -15.25
N THR A 11 -17.95 6.03 -15.26
CA THR A 11 -17.22 6.41 -14.04
C THR A 11 -17.29 7.92 -13.80
N THR A 12 -17.36 8.32 -12.54
CA THR A 12 -17.27 9.72 -12.11
C THR A 12 -16.10 9.82 -11.13
N VAL A 13 -15.08 10.61 -11.49
CA VAL A 13 -13.93 10.84 -10.60
C VAL A 13 -14.31 11.87 -9.54
N LYS A 14 -14.03 11.56 -8.27
CA LYS A 14 -14.19 12.48 -7.16
C LYS A 14 -12.84 12.67 -6.48
N THR A 15 -12.45 13.92 -6.27
CA THR A 15 -11.21 14.30 -5.59
C THR A 15 -11.51 14.89 -4.23
N TYR A 16 -10.63 14.64 -3.27
CA TYR A 16 -10.75 15.10 -1.90
C TYR A 16 -9.37 15.58 -1.42
N GLU A 17 -9.35 16.46 -0.42
CA GLU A 17 -8.15 16.72 0.37
C GLU A 17 -7.70 15.39 1.03
N PHE A 18 -6.38 15.14 1.09
CA PHE A 18 -5.83 13.83 1.41
C PHE A 18 -6.16 13.36 2.83
N VAL A 19 -6.08 14.23 3.83
CA VAL A 19 -6.38 13.86 5.22
C VAL A 19 -7.87 13.52 5.36
N ASN A 20 -8.75 14.31 4.74
CA ASN A 20 -10.18 14.03 4.70
C ASN A 20 -10.49 12.72 3.95
N TYR A 21 -9.81 12.48 2.83
CA TYR A 21 -9.92 11.24 2.05
C TYR A 21 -9.62 10.01 2.90
N LEU A 22 -8.52 10.03 3.66
CA LEU A 22 -8.16 8.91 4.51
C LEU A 22 -9.12 8.74 5.70
N ASN A 23 -9.26 9.78 6.52
CA ASN A 23 -9.90 9.66 7.82
C ASN A 23 -11.41 9.47 7.74
N ASN A 24 -12.06 10.06 6.74
CA ASN A 24 -13.52 10.06 6.64
C ASN A 24 -14.05 9.12 5.55
N LEU A 25 -13.20 8.70 4.60
CA LEU A 25 -13.59 7.79 3.52
C LEU A 25 -12.90 6.43 3.60
N THR A 26 -11.59 6.33 3.38
CA THR A 26 -10.94 5.00 3.26
C THR A 26 -10.93 4.23 4.58
N TYR A 27 -10.44 4.83 5.67
CA TYR A 27 -10.37 4.19 7.00
C TYR A 27 -11.73 3.92 7.64
N LYS A 28 -12.79 4.52 7.08
CA LYS A 28 -14.18 4.27 7.50
C LYS A 28 -14.91 3.33 6.54
N HIS A 29 -14.21 2.78 5.54
CA HIS A 29 -14.77 1.93 4.50
C HIS A 29 -15.93 2.60 3.73
N LYS A 30 -15.84 3.92 3.54
CA LYS A 30 -16.77 4.78 2.79
C LYS A 30 -16.17 5.31 1.48
N GLY A 31 -15.07 4.73 1.00
CA GLY A 31 -14.35 5.14 -0.21
C GLY A 31 -15.13 5.00 -1.53
N GLY A 32 -16.32 4.40 -1.50
CA GLY A 32 -17.10 4.07 -2.68
C GLY A 32 -16.72 2.69 -3.27
N PRO A 33 -17.30 2.32 -4.43
CA PRO A 33 -17.10 0.99 -5.02
C PRO A 33 -15.66 0.74 -5.48
N VAL A 34 -14.93 1.81 -5.83
CA VAL A 34 -13.51 1.78 -6.18
C VAL A 34 -12.87 3.05 -5.65
N TRP A 35 -11.69 2.91 -5.06
CA TRP A 35 -10.90 4.00 -4.51
C TRP A 35 -9.42 3.78 -4.85
N LEU A 36 -8.62 4.86 -4.89
CA LEU A 36 -7.23 4.85 -5.34
C LEU A 36 -6.30 5.28 -4.20
N ILE A 37 -5.32 4.45 -3.89
CA ILE A 37 -4.28 4.74 -2.91
C ILE A 37 -2.93 4.23 -3.40
N GLY A 38 -1.85 4.86 -2.92
CA GLY A 38 -0.49 4.33 -2.99
C GLY A 38 0.01 3.93 -1.61
N TRP A 39 0.97 3.01 -1.55
CA TRP A 39 1.54 2.53 -0.29
C TRP A 39 3.06 2.42 -0.40
N GLY A 40 3.76 2.89 0.63
CA GLY A 40 5.21 2.82 0.78
C GLY A 40 5.58 2.02 2.04
N THR A 41 6.72 1.34 2.03
CA THR A 41 7.13 0.41 3.11
C THR A 41 8.40 0.88 3.80
N PRO A 42 8.31 1.74 4.84
CA PRO A 42 9.48 2.32 5.48
C PRO A 42 10.32 1.33 6.31
N THR A 43 9.79 0.14 6.61
CA THR A 43 10.49 -0.93 7.33
C THR A 43 11.07 -2.01 6.41
N ILE A 44 10.73 -1.97 5.11
CA ILE A 44 11.12 -2.98 4.10
C ILE A 44 10.61 -4.39 4.49
N ASP A 45 9.56 -4.48 5.31
CA ASP A 45 8.93 -5.74 5.69
C ASP A 45 7.58 -5.90 4.98
N ALA A 46 7.37 -7.07 4.36
CA ALA A 46 6.16 -7.42 3.62
C ALA A 46 4.88 -7.37 4.47
N GLU A 47 4.98 -7.63 5.78
CA GLU A 47 3.88 -7.52 6.73
C GLU A 47 3.22 -6.15 6.70
N THR A 48 4.02 -5.09 6.54
CA THR A 48 3.53 -3.71 6.49
C THR A 48 2.72 -3.40 5.23
N VAL A 49 2.71 -4.29 4.24
CA VAL A 49 1.84 -4.24 3.06
C VAL A 49 0.60 -5.10 3.31
N TYR A 50 0.80 -6.39 3.59
CA TYR A 50 -0.30 -7.36 3.57
C TYR A 50 -1.27 -7.21 4.74
N GLY A 51 -0.77 -6.87 5.93
CA GLY A 51 -1.60 -6.63 7.10
C GLY A 51 -2.56 -5.45 6.86
N PRO A 52 -2.05 -4.22 6.72
CA PRO A 52 -2.92 -3.04 6.61
C PRO A 52 -3.88 -3.04 5.42
N LEU A 53 -3.46 -3.60 4.28
CA LEU A 53 -4.20 -3.49 3.01
C LEU A 53 -5.17 -4.65 2.74
N PHE A 54 -4.90 -5.86 3.20
CA PHE A 54 -5.65 -7.05 2.77
C PHE A 54 -6.23 -7.89 3.91
N ARG A 55 -5.65 -7.84 5.11
CA ARG A 55 -6.19 -8.57 6.26
C ARG A 55 -7.54 -8.00 6.69
N THR A 56 -8.52 -8.87 6.94
CA THR A 56 -9.88 -8.49 7.38
C THR A 56 -9.83 -7.59 8.61
N GLY A 57 -10.61 -6.50 8.58
CA GLY A 57 -10.75 -5.56 9.69
C GLY A 57 -9.63 -4.52 9.80
N SER A 58 -8.67 -4.52 8.88
CA SER A 58 -7.60 -3.51 8.81
C SER A 58 -8.11 -2.20 8.20
N ASN A 59 -7.47 -1.08 8.54
CA ASN A 59 -7.90 0.27 8.14
C ASN A 59 -8.12 0.44 6.62
N LEU A 60 -7.34 -0.24 5.78
CA LEU A 60 -7.47 -0.19 4.32
C LEU A 60 -8.02 -1.49 3.73
N GLY A 61 -8.24 -2.52 4.56
CA GLY A 61 -8.80 -3.80 4.16
C GLY A 61 -10.31 -3.70 3.93
N THR A 62 -10.73 -3.48 2.68
CA THR A 62 -12.14 -3.65 2.27
C THR A 62 -12.44 -5.06 1.74
N TYR A 63 -11.43 -5.92 1.73
CA TYR A 63 -11.50 -7.33 1.33
C TYR A 63 -11.51 -8.22 2.58
N SER A 64 -12.15 -9.38 2.48
CA SER A 64 -12.24 -10.34 3.58
C SER A 64 -12.17 -11.76 3.03
N ASN A 65 -11.15 -12.50 3.45
CA ASN A 65 -10.96 -13.90 3.11
C ASN A 65 -10.25 -14.61 4.29
N PRO A 66 -10.91 -15.61 4.92
CA PRO A 66 -10.36 -16.27 6.11
C PRO A 66 -9.07 -17.05 5.81
N ASP A 67 -8.88 -17.55 4.59
CA ASP A 67 -7.64 -18.24 4.21
C ASP A 67 -6.48 -17.24 4.12
N LEU A 68 -6.73 -16.05 3.55
CA LEU A 68 -5.73 -14.96 3.54
C LEU A 68 -5.40 -14.53 4.96
N ASP A 69 -6.41 -14.36 5.82
CA ASP A 69 -6.21 -13.98 7.22
C ASP A 69 -5.35 -15.00 7.96
N GLY A 70 -5.63 -16.30 7.78
CA GLY A 70 -4.83 -17.38 8.36
C GLY A 70 -3.37 -17.37 7.90
N LEU A 71 -3.13 -17.13 6.61
CA LEU A 71 -1.78 -17.02 6.06
C LEU A 71 -1.03 -15.79 6.61
N VAL A 72 -1.68 -14.63 6.71
CA VAL A 72 -1.09 -13.42 7.29
C VAL A 72 -0.72 -13.65 8.76
N ASP A 73 -1.61 -14.26 9.54
CA ASP A 73 -1.35 -14.58 10.96
C ASP A 73 -0.20 -15.58 11.13
N ALA A 74 -0.10 -16.57 10.25
CA ALA A 74 1.00 -17.51 10.24
C ALA A 74 2.33 -16.81 9.89
N ALA A 75 2.33 -15.96 8.87
CA ALA A 75 3.53 -15.25 8.42
C ALA A 75 4.07 -14.27 9.49
N GLN A 76 3.19 -13.69 10.31
CA GLN A 76 3.58 -12.84 11.45
C GLN A 76 4.27 -13.60 12.59
N LYS A 77 3.99 -14.90 12.73
CA LYS A 77 4.54 -15.76 13.80
C LYS A 77 5.72 -16.62 13.34
N GLU A 78 6.00 -16.64 12.04
CA GLU A 78 7.08 -17.43 11.44
C GLU A 78 8.41 -16.68 11.51
N MET A 79 9.42 -17.34 12.10
CA MET A 79 10.76 -16.78 12.29
C MET A 79 11.77 -17.30 11.27
N ASP A 80 11.46 -18.41 10.59
CA ASP A 80 12.26 -18.91 9.48
C ASP A 80 11.97 -18.09 8.21
N GLU A 81 13.00 -17.43 7.69
CA GLU A 81 12.87 -16.54 6.54
C GLU A 81 12.32 -17.24 5.29
N LYS A 82 12.73 -18.49 5.02
CA LYS A 82 12.30 -19.22 3.82
C LYS A 82 10.85 -19.64 3.91
N LYS A 83 10.41 -20.11 5.08
CA LYS A 83 9.00 -20.43 5.33
C LYS A 83 8.14 -19.18 5.28
N ARG A 84 8.59 -18.08 5.89
CA ARG A 84 7.89 -16.79 5.88
C ARG A 84 7.74 -16.25 4.46
N LEU A 85 8.78 -16.35 3.63
CA LEU A 85 8.73 -15.98 2.21
C LEU A 85 7.70 -16.83 1.44
N ALA A 86 7.67 -18.15 1.68
CA ALA A 86 6.70 -19.04 1.04
C ALA A 86 5.25 -18.69 1.43
N LEU A 87 5.01 -18.28 2.68
CA LEU A 87 3.70 -17.78 3.11
C LEU A 87 3.34 -16.48 2.37
N TYR A 88 4.27 -15.53 2.25
CA TYR A 88 4.01 -14.30 1.50
C TYR A 88 3.75 -14.52 0.01
N HIS A 89 4.37 -15.54 -0.62
CA HIS A 89 4.02 -15.92 -1.99
C HIS A 89 2.58 -16.42 -2.10
N GLN A 90 2.09 -17.19 -1.14
CA GLN A 90 0.70 -17.66 -1.11
C GLN A 90 -0.27 -16.50 -0.87
N ILE A 91 0.04 -15.61 0.08
CA ILE A 91 -0.75 -14.40 0.33
C ILE A 91 -0.82 -13.56 -0.96
N ASN A 92 0.33 -13.33 -1.60
CA ASN A 92 0.41 -12.52 -2.82
C ASN A 92 -0.43 -13.09 -3.95
N LYS A 93 -0.38 -14.40 -4.15
CA LYS A 93 -1.17 -15.10 -5.15
C LYS A 93 -2.67 -14.95 -4.88
N LEU A 94 -3.10 -15.14 -3.64
CA LEU A 94 -4.51 -15.18 -3.27
C LEU A 94 -5.24 -13.84 -3.51
N TRP A 95 -4.68 -12.72 -3.04
CA TRP A 95 -5.35 -11.41 -3.25
C TRP A 95 -5.39 -10.99 -4.72
N ILE A 96 -4.42 -11.45 -5.54
CA ILE A 96 -4.39 -11.25 -6.99
C ILE A 96 -5.47 -12.08 -7.68
N GLU A 97 -5.58 -13.37 -7.35
CA GLU A 97 -6.59 -14.28 -7.93
C GLU A 97 -8.01 -13.84 -7.59
N ASP A 98 -8.22 -13.33 -6.38
CA ASP A 98 -9.51 -12.77 -5.94
C ASP A 98 -9.78 -11.35 -6.45
N ALA A 99 -8.81 -10.74 -7.15
CA ALA A 99 -8.87 -9.36 -7.63
C ALA A 99 -9.21 -8.35 -6.52
N ALA A 100 -8.69 -8.56 -5.31
CA ALA A 100 -8.95 -7.71 -4.14
C ALA A 100 -8.50 -6.25 -4.35
N ALA A 101 -7.49 -6.05 -5.19
CA ALA A 101 -7.08 -4.75 -5.71
C ALA A 101 -6.50 -4.90 -7.12
N ALA A 102 -6.41 -3.79 -7.87
CA ALA A 102 -5.72 -3.74 -9.15
C ALA A 102 -4.37 -3.04 -8.99
N PRO A 103 -3.23 -3.77 -8.99
CA PRO A 103 -1.91 -3.13 -8.94
C PRO A 103 -1.67 -2.34 -10.23
N LEU A 104 -1.18 -1.10 -10.10
CA LEU A 104 -1.02 -0.18 -11.22
C LEU A 104 0.44 -0.06 -11.66
N TYR A 105 1.30 0.43 -10.76
CA TYR A 105 2.72 0.63 -11.01
C TYR A 105 3.47 0.79 -9.67
N GLN A 106 4.80 0.64 -9.70
CA GLN A 106 5.67 1.08 -8.61
C GLN A 106 6.10 2.52 -8.86
N GLN A 107 5.81 3.40 -7.90
CA GLN A 107 6.14 4.81 -8.02
C GLN A 107 7.63 5.04 -7.78
N LEU A 108 8.27 5.83 -8.65
CA LEU A 108 9.62 6.32 -8.42
C LEU A 108 9.55 7.64 -7.68
N ASP A 109 10.20 7.71 -6.52
CA ASP A 109 10.24 8.95 -5.75
C ASP A 109 11.29 9.92 -6.29
N LEU A 110 10.83 11.13 -6.60
CA LEU A 110 11.64 12.23 -7.08
C LEU A 110 11.67 13.33 -6.01
N TYR A 111 12.87 13.64 -5.53
CA TYR A 111 13.07 14.66 -4.50
C TYR A 111 13.75 15.90 -5.06
N GLY A 112 13.16 17.07 -4.79
CA GLY A 112 13.79 18.36 -5.01
C GLY A 112 14.56 18.80 -3.77
N ALA A 113 15.87 19.00 -3.87
CA ALA A 113 16.70 19.51 -2.78
C ALA A 113 17.48 20.77 -3.22
N SER A 114 17.60 21.73 -2.30
CA SER A 114 18.43 22.93 -2.54
C SER A 114 19.89 22.54 -2.74
N LYS A 115 20.58 23.22 -3.66
CA LYS A 115 22.03 23.03 -3.89
C LYS A 115 22.87 23.28 -2.63
N ARG A 116 22.35 24.08 -1.68
CA ARG A 116 22.98 24.41 -0.38
C ARG A 116 22.93 23.28 0.64
N ILE A 117 22.12 22.25 0.41
CA ILE A 117 21.98 21.12 1.33
C ILE A 117 22.79 19.94 0.77
N SER A 118 23.55 19.28 1.64
CA SER A 118 24.08 17.95 1.41
C SER A 118 23.11 16.94 2.02
N TRP A 119 22.42 16.20 1.16
CA TRP A 119 21.46 15.17 1.55
C TRP A 119 21.33 14.15 0.42
N LYS A 120 21.13 12.88 0.79
CA LYS A 120 20.90 11.77 -0.13
C LYS A 120 19.57 11.12 0.20
N ALA A 121 18.72 10.96 -0.81
CA ALA A 121 17.45 10.24 -0.67
C ALA A 121 17.71 8.78 -0.26
N ARG A 122 16.82 8.26 0.58
CA ARG A 122 16.84 6.88 1.07
C ARG A 122 15.84 6.03 0.29
N SER A 123 16.05 4.71 0.26
CA SER A 123 15.10 3.76 -0.35
C SER A 123 13.87 3.47 0.52
N ASP A 124 13.89 3.88 1.79
CA ASP A 124 12.79 3.69 2.75
C ASP A 124 11.87 4.93 2.85
N GLU A 125 12.00 5.86 1.89
CA GLU A 125 11.21 7.10 1.75
C GLU A 125 11.32 8.10 2.90
N ARG A 126 12.10 7.79 3.95
CA ARG A 126 12.21 8.64 5.14
C ARG A 126 13.06 9.87 4.88
N ILE A 127 12.54 11.04 5.24
CA ILE A 127 13.28 12.30 5.26
C ILE A 127 13.71 12.59 6.70
N LYS A 128 14.99 12.38 7.00
CA LYS A 128 15.56 12.65 8.34
C LYS A 128 16.42 13.91 8.31
N ALA A 129 15.98 14.94 9.02
CA ALA A 129 16.72 16.20 9.14
C ALA A 129 18.13 16.01 9.73
N THR A 130 18.32 15.01 10.60
CA THR A 130 19.62 14.67 11.21
C THR A 130 20.66 14.17 10.21
N GLU A 131 20.24 13.73 9.01
CA GLU A 131 21.12 13.26 7.93
C GLU A 131 21.42 14.38 6.92
N MET A 132 20.99 15.61 7.19
CA MET A 132 21.18 16.77 6.32
C MET A 132 22.24 17.71 6.89
N THR A 133 23.12 18.22 6.03
CA THR A 133 24.04 19.30 6.38
C THR A 133 23.95 20.45 5.39
N ILE A 134 24.34 21.64 5.83
CA ILE A 134 24.57 22.78 4.93
C ILE A 134 25.98 22.63 4.35
N LYS A 135 26.12 22.87 3.05
CA LYS A 135 27.41 22.92 2.36
C LYS A 135 28.14 24.23 2.63
#